data_AF-A0A2P9H419-F1
#
_entry.id   AF-A0A2P9H419-F1
#
_cell.length_a   1.000
_cell.length_b   1.000
_cell.length_c   1.000
_cell.angle_alpha   90.00
_cell.angle_beta   90.00
_cell.angle_gamma   90.00
#
_symmetry.space_group_name_H-M   'P 1'
#
loop_
_entity.id
_entity.type
_entity.pdbx_description
1 polymer ?
#
loop_
_entity_poly.entity_id
_entity_poly.type
_entity_poly.pdbx_seq_one_letter_code
_entity_poly.pdbx_strand_id
1 'polypeptide(L)'
;MSLVERQALMLRERVKVLDARLAELLRIGRDNDALARKLLEWTKALLGERDRSRTAGLAIDELRRIFALPLAEIRTWDEQPGEEDAGAARLVSTMHAPICGSGIELTAIRGLAEAWTNARSVALIPLRRAEGSEAFGLIALGSSDPARFEASLGTAVLARIGELAAAALAPGDTQAEHLAPAVGP
;
A
#
# COMPACT_ATOMS: atom_id res chain seq x y z
N MET A 1 15.01 6.83 -55.15
CA MET A 1 15.46 6.92 -53.75
C MET A 1 16.51 5.84 -53.51
N SER A 2 17.74 6.23 -53.19
CA SER A 2 18.90 5.35 -53.05
C SER A 2 18.83 4.51 -51.76
N LEU A 3 19.58 3.40 -51.72
CA LEU A 3 19.69 2.54 -50.53
C LEU A 3 20.17 3.33 -49.30
N VAL A 4 21.09 4.28 -49.51
CA VAL A 4 21.63 5.15 -48.45
C VAL A 4 20.55 6.08 -47.90
N GLU A 5 19.67 6.62 -48.75
CA GLU A 5 18.55 7.46 -48.31
C GLU A 5 17.54 6.67 -47.47
N ARG A 6 17.27 5.40 -47.82
CA ARG A 6 16.41 4.52 -47.01
C ARG A 6 17.05 4.15 -45.68
N GLN A 7 18.34 3.84 -45.66
CA GLN A 7 19.07 3.55 -44.42
C GLN A 7 19.10 4.77 -43.49
N ALA A 8 19.33 5.97 -44.03
CA ALA A 8 19.29 7.21 -43.25
C ALA A 8 17.90 7.49 -42.68
N LEU A 9 16.82 7.21 -43.43
CA LEU A 9 15.46 7.37 -42.94
C LEU A 9 15.15 6.39 -41.79
N MET A 10 15.50 5.11 -41.96
CA MET A 10 15.32 4.09 -40.91
C MET A 10 16.08 4.43 -39.63
N LEU A 11 17.31 4.93 -39.73
CA LEU A 11 18.08 5.37 -38.57
C LEU A 11 17.39 6.51 -37.82
N ARG A 12 16.85 7.51 -38.52
CA ARG A 12 16.12 8.62 -37.89
C ARG A 12 14.84 8.14 -37.20
N GLU A 13 14.10 7.22 -37.82
CA GLU A 13 12.92 6.63 -37.20
C GLU A 13 13.30 5.86 -35.92
N ARG A 14 14.39 5.09 -35.96
CA ARG A 14 14.88 4.34 -34.81
C ARG A 14 15.34 5.25 -33.67
N VAL A 15 16.03 6.34 -33.98
CA VAL A 15 16.40 7.38 -33.01
C VAL A 15 15.15 7.96 -32.35
N LYS A 16 14.13 8.34 -33.14
CA LYS A 16 12.86 8.86 -32.58
C LYS A 16 12.17 7.88 -31.63
N VAL A 17 12.13 6.59 -32.00
CA VAL A 17 11.54 5.54 -31.14
C VAL A 17 12.32 5.39 -29.84
N LEU A 18 13.66 5.42 -29.92
CA LEU A 18 14.52 5.32 -28.73
C LEU A 18 14.39 6.54 -27.82
N ASP A 19 14.34 7.76 -28.38
CA ASP A 19 14.14 8.99 -27.61
C ASP A 19 12.78 8.97 -26.89
N ALA A 20 11.72 8.52 -27.57
CA ALA A 20 10.40 8.35 -26.95
C ALA A 20 10.43 7.32 -25.82
N ARG A 21 11.14 6.20 -26.00
CA ARG A 21 11.27 5.17 -24.97
C ARG A 21 12.09 5.66 -23.76
N LEU A 22 13.16 6.41 -24.01
CA LEU A 22 13.97 7.02 -22.96
C LEU A 22 13.16 8.04 -22.15
N ALA A 23 12.41 8.90 -22.82
CA ALA A 23 11.53 9.86 -22.15
C ALA A 23 10.51 9.17 -21.22
N GLU A 24 9.94 8.05 -21.68
CA GLU A 24 9.00 7.27 -20.88
C GLU A 24 9.68 6.61 -19.67
N LEU A 25 10.86 6.01 -19.85
CA LEU A 25 11.61 5.43 -18.72
C LEU A 25 12.03 6.48 -17.69
N LEU A 26 12.43 7.69 -18.14
CA LEU A 26 12.73 8.80 -17.24
C LEU A 26 11.49 9.27 -16.46
N ARG A 27 10.32 9.28 -17.10
CA ARG A 27 9.04 9.59 -16.42
C ARG A 27 8.75 8.56 -15.34
N ILE A 28 8.80 7.26 -15.68
CA ILE A 28 8.60 6.17 -14.71
C ILE A 28 9.61 6.27 -13.55
N GLY A 29 10.88 6.58 -13.85
CA GLY A 29 11.91 6.77 -12.82
C GLY A 29 11.57 7.91 -11.85
N ARG A 30 11.13 9.07 -12.38
CA ARG A 30 10.70 10.20 -11.54
C ARG A 30 9.48 9.88 -10.69
N ASP A 31 8.52 9.14 -11.23
CA ASP A 31 7.31 8.72 -10.51
C ASP A 31 7.67 7.76 -9.37
N ASN A 32 8.56 6.79 -9.63
CA ASN A 32 9.07 5.87 -8.61
C ASN A 32 9.84 6.59 -7.50
N ASP A 33 10.71 7.54 -7.86
CA ASP A 33 11.44 8.35 -6.88
C ASP A 33 10.50 9.19 -6.00
N ALA A 34 9.42 9.71 -6.58
CA ALA A 34 8.39 10.42 -5.83
C ALA A 34 7.67 9.49 -4.83
N LEU A 35 7.31 8.28 -5.25
CA LEU A 35 6.70 7.27 -4.39
C LEU A 35 7.65 6.84 -3.26
N ALA A 36 8.93 6.63 -3.56
CA ALA A 36 9.95 6.28 -2.57
C ALA A 36 10.12 7.38 -1.51
N ARG A 37 10.15 8.66 -1.91
CA ARG A 37 10.19 9.79 -0.96
C ARG A 37 8.96 9.83 -0.05
N LYS A 38 7.77 9.60 -0.61
CA LYS A 38 6.51 9.55 0.15
C LYS A 38 6.50 8.40 1.16
N LEU A 39 6.95 7.21 0.75
CA LEU A 39 7.10 6.08 1.67
C LEU A 39 8.05 6.42 2.81
N LEU A 40 9.21 7.00 2.51
CA LEU A 40 10.18 7.39 3.54
C LEU A 40 9.60 8.44 4.51
N GLU A 41 8.87 9.44 4.00
CA GLU A 41 8.19 10.44 4.83
C GLU A 41 7.17 9.78 5.76
N TRP A 42 6.36 8.86 5.23
CA TRP A 42 5.37 8.14 6.02
C TRP A 42 6.02 7.23 7.06
N THR A 43 7.08 6.49 6.71
CA THR A 43 7.87 5.69 7.66
C THR A 43 8.42 6.55 8.79
N LYS A 44 8.92 7.75 8.50
CA LYS A 44 9.41 8.68 9.53
C LYS A 44 8.29 9.11 10.49
N ALA A 45 7.09 9.37 9.97
CA ALA A 45 5.95 9.71 10.80
C ALA A 45 5.56 8.54 11.72
N LEU A 46 5.50 7.31 11.18
CA LEU A 46 5.23 6.10 11.97
C LEU A 46 6.26 5.87 13.08
N LEU A 47 7.56 6.02 12.77
CA LEU A 47 8.65 5.86 13.74
C LEU A 47 8.70 7.00 14.78
N GLY A 48 8.14 8.16 14.46
CA GLY A 48 8.09 9.31 15.35
C GLY A 48 7.02 9.20 16.43
N GLU A 49 5.99 8.39 16.22
CA GLU A 49 4.92 8.17 17.19
C GLU A 49 5.31 7.10 18.20
N ARG A 50 5.22 7.45 19.48
CA ARG A 50 5.61 6.57 20.60
C ARG A 50 4.41 5.91 21.24
N ASP A 51 3.24 6.52 21.09
CA ASP A 51 2.00 5.99 21.63
C ASP A 51 1.35 5.03 20.62
N ARG A 52 1.44 3.73 20.92
CA ARG A 52 0.87 2.66 20.09
C ARG A 52 -0.64 2.83 19.86
N SER A 53 -1.37 3.39 20.82
CA SER A 53 -2.82 3.62 20.67
C SER A 53 -3.15 4.67 19.59
N ARG A 54 -2.20 5.58 19.32
CA ARG A 54 -2.34 6.66 18.34
C ARG A 54 -1.75 6.31 16.98
N THR A 55 -0.90 5.29 16.90
CA THR A 55 -0.19 4.90 15.67
C THR A 55 -1.14 4.60 14.51
N ALA A 56 -2.26 3.92 14.74
CA ALA A 56 -3.23 3.61 13.67
C ALA A 56 -3.89 4.86 13.10
N GLY A 57 -4.34 5.78 13.96
CA GLY A 57 -4.94 7.05 13.54
C GLY A 57 -3.94 7.92 12.80
N LEU A 58 -2.72 8.06 13.32
CA LEU A 58 -1.63 8.79 12.66
C LEU A 58 -1.29 8.17 11.31
N ALA A 59 -1.19 6.84 11.22
CA ALA A 59 -0.89 6.13 9.99
C ALA A 59 -1.90 6.47 8.89
N ILE A 60 -3.21 6.49 9.22
CA ILE A 60 -4.28 6.89 8.30
C ILE A 60 -4.12 8.35 7.88
N ASP A 61 -3.99 9.26 8.83
CA ASP A 61 -3.97 10.71 8.56
C ASP A 61 -2.77 11.09 7.69
N GLU A 62 -1.59 10.55 7.99
CA GLU A 62 -0.38 10.77 7.22
C GLU A 62 -0.47 10.11 5.84
N LEU A 63 -1.07 8.93 5.72
CA LEU A 63 -1.30 8.31 4.41
C LEU A 63 -2.21 9.17 3.54
N ARG A 64 -3.31 9.70 4.10
CA ARG A 64 -4.22 10.63 3.42
C ARG A 64 -3.48 11.89 2.97
N ARG A 65 -2.68 12.49 3.86
CA ARG A 65 -1.91 13.72 3.59
C ARG A 65 -0.84 13.52 2.52
N ILE A 66 0.04 12.54 2.70
CA ILE A 66 1.22 12.30 1.86
C ILE A 66 0.83 11.77 0.47
N PHE A 67 -0.14 10.87 0.41
CA PHE A 67 -0.59 10.26 -0.84
C PHE A 67 -1.80 10.98 -1.47
N ALA A 68 -2.30 12.06 -0.85
CA ALA A 68 -3.48 12.80 -1.27
C ALA A 68 -4.66 11.83 -1.54
N LEU A 69 -4.93 10.97 -0.56
CA LEU A 69 -6.00 9.97 -0.61
C LEU A 69 -7.18 10.48 0.23
N PRO A 70 -8.36 10.71 -0.38
CA PRO A 70 -9.52 11.19 0.37
C PRO A 70 -10.15 10.09 1.23
N LEU A 71 -10.01 8.83 0.83
CA LEU A 71 -10.59 7.68 1.49
C LEU A 71 -9.48 6.71 1.89
N ALA A 72 -9.32 6.52 3.20
CA ALA A 72 -8.38 5.55 3.77
C ALA A 72 -8.91 5.09 5.12
N GLU A 73 -8.78 3.80 5.40
CA GLU A 73 -9.22 3.19 6.65
C GLU A 73 -8.25 2.07 7.03
N ILE A 74 -7.92 1.97 8.32
CA ILE A 74 -7.15 0.86 8.86
C ILE A 74 -8.03 0.17 9.90
N ARG A 75 -8.13 -1.15 9.77
CA ARG A 75 -8.76 -2.03 10.75
C ARG A 75 -7.74 -3.02 11.24
N THR A 76 -7.70 -3.21 12.55
CA THR A 76 -6.85 -4.19 13.21
C THR A 76 -7.70 -4.99 14.16
N TRP A 77 -7.43 -6.28 14.23
CA TRP A 77 -8.03 -7.20 15.18
C TRP A 77 -6.92 -7.96 15.91
N ASP A 78 -7.26 -8.51 17.08
CA ASP A 78 -6.37 -9.39 17.83
C ASP A 78 -6.33 -10.79 17.19
N GLU A 79 -5.91 -11.83 17.92
CA GLU A 79 -5.83 -13.20 17.41
C GLU A 79 -7.16 -13.74 16.86
N GLN A 80 -8.29 -13.22 17.34
CA GLN A 80 -9.62 -13.55 16.83
C GLN A 80 -10.35 -12.27 16.40
N PRO A 81 -10.80 -12.18 15.14
CA PRO A 81 -11.60 -11.04 14.71
C PRO A 81 -12.95 -11.03 15.42
N GLY A 82 -13.31 -9.90 16.01
CA GLY A 82 -14.65 -9.69 16.55
C GLY A 82 -15.72 -9.75 15.45
N GLU A 83 -16.99 -9.81 15.85
CA GLU A 83 -18.13 -9.92 14.92
C GLU A 83 -18.12 -8.80 13.86
N GLU A 84 -17.67 -7.60 14.24
CA GLU A 84 -17.60 -6.43 13.35
C GLU A 84 -16.58 -6.59 12.21
N ASP A 85 -15.47 -7.28 12.46
CA ASP A 85 -14.36 -7.44 11.51
C ASP A 85 -14.28 -8.84 10.90
N ALA A 86 -15.16 -9.77 11.31
CA ALA A 86 -15.16 -11.15 10.83
C ALA A 86 -15.29 -11.26 9.29
N GLY A 87 -16.05 -10.36 8.67
CA GLY A 87 -16.16 -10.27 7.21
C GLY A 87 -14.85 -9.84 6.55
N ALA A 88 -14.23 -8.77 7.07
CA ALA A 88 -12.96 -8.25 6.58
C ALA A 88 -11.82 -9.27 6.78
N ALA A 89 -11.77 -9.94 7.92
CA ALA A 89 -10.80 -10.98 8.20
C ALA A 89 -10.92 -12.18 7.24
N ARG A 90 -12.14 -12.63 6.94
CA ARG A 90 -12.38 -13.69 5.93
C ARG A 90 -11.98 -13.26 4.52
N LEU A 91 -12.26 -12.02 4.14
CA LEU A 91 -11.82 -11.50 2.84
C LEU A 91 -10.29 -11.52 2.76
N VAL A 92 -9.63 -10.96 3.78
CA VAL A 92 -8.18 -10.86 3.86
C VAL A 92 -7.48 -12.22 3.96
N SER A 93 -8.09 -13.23 4.58
CA SER A 93 -7.50 -14.58 4.65
C SER A 93 -7.36 -15.23 3.27
N THR A 94 -8.17 -14.82 2.29
CA THR A 94 -8.06 -15.27 0.88
C THR A 94 -7.02 -14.50 0.06
N MET A 95 -6.48 -13.39 0.61
CA MET A 95 -5.58 -12.50 -0.10
C MET A 95 -4.10 -12.83 0.19
N HIS A 96 -3.36 -13.25 -0.82
CA HIS A 96 -1.90 -13.46 -0.72
C HIS A 96 -1.07 -12.19 -0.95
N ALA A 97 -1.65 -11.19 -1.61
CA ALA A 97 -1.01 -9.92 -1.94
C ALA A 97 -2.05 -8.79 -1.89
N PRO A 98 -1.63 -7.51 -1.89
CA PRO A 98 -2.55 -6.40 -2.06
C PRO A 98 -3.33 -6.52 -3.36
N ILE A 99 -4.64 -6.21 -3.30
CA ILE A 99 -5.50 -6.16 -4.49
C ILE A 99 -5.91 -4.72 -4.77
N CYS A 100 -6.01 -4.35 -6.04
CA CYS A 100 -6.38 -2.99 -6.44
C CYS A 100 -7.18 -2.99 -7.75
N GLY A 101 -8.11 -2.05 -7.91
CA GLY A 101 -8.88 -1.88 -9.14
C GLY A 101 -10.23 -1.16 -8.96
N SER A 102 -10.95 -1.00 -10.06
CA SER A 102 -12.23 -0.26 -10.14
C SER A 102 -13.49 -1.11 -9.91
N GLY A 103 -13.35 -2.36 -9.47
CA GLY A 103 -14.47 -3.30 -9.28
C GLY A 103 -14.37 -4.14 -8.00
N ILE A 104 -13.58 -3.68 -7.02
CA ILE A 104 -13.44 -4.39 -5.74
C ILE A 104 -14.66 -4.09 -4.86
N GLU A 105 -15.36 -5.14 -4.44
CA GLU A 105 -16.50 -5.03 -3.53
C GLU A 105 -16.03 -4.83 -2.09
N LEU A 106 -16.67 -3.89 -1.38
CA LEU A 106 -16.35 -3.55 0.00
C LEU A 106 -17.37 -4.11 1.01
N THR A 107 -18.34 -4.90 0.56
CA THR A 107 -19.46 -5.40 1.37
C THR A 107 -19.03 -6.31 2.52
N ALA A 108 -17.87 -6.96 2.42
CA ALA A 108 -17.27 -7.73 3.50
C ALA A 108 -16.74 -6.87 4.65
N ILE A 109 -16.54 -5.55 4.43
CA ILE A 109 -15.99 -4.61 5.40
C ILE A 109 -17.14 -3.73 5.90
N ARG A 110 -17.62 -4.02 7.10
CA ARG A 110 -18.85 -3.44 7.67
C ARG A 110 -18.80 -1.90 7.69
N GLY A 111 -19.79 -1.26 7.07
CA GLY A 111 -19.95 0.20 7.03
C GLY A 111 -19.11 0.92 5.96
N LEU A 112 -18.17 0.21 5.32
CA LEU A 112 -17.26 0.83 4.36
C LEU A 112 -17.95 1.10 3.01
N ALA A 113 -18.78 0.17 2.54
CA ALA A 113 -19.53 0.33 1.29
C ALA A 113 -20.49 1.53 1.35
N GLU A 114 -21.14 1.75 2.50
CA GLU A 114 -22.04 2.86 2.74
C GLU A 114 -21.30 4.20 2.91
N ALA A 115 -20.11 4.17 3.54
CA ALA A 115 -19.30 5.36 3.71
C ALA A 115 -18.63 5.81 2.40
N TRP A 116 -18.25 4.88 1.53
CA TRP A 116 -17.41 5.12 0.35
C TRP A 116 -18.19 5.08 -0.97
N THR A 117 -19.40 5.66 -1.00
CA THR A 117 -20.28 5.66 -2.18
C THR A 117 -19.68 6.29 -3.44
N ASN A 118 -18.70 7.19 -3.29
CA ASN A 118 -18.02 7.86 -4.40
C ASN A 118 -16.70 7.18 -4.81
N ALA A 119 -16.31 6.07 -4.18
CA ALA A 119 -15.10 5.35 -4.55
C ALA A 119 -15.30 4.65 -5.91
N ARG A 120 -14.48 5.01 -6.90
CA ARG A 120 -14.45 4.41 -8.24
C ARG A 120 -13.24 3.51 -8.47
N SER A 121 -12.25 3.59 -7.58
CA SER A 121 -11.18 2.62 -7.48
C SER A 121 -10.80 2.41 -6.01
N VAL A 122 -10.37 1.19 -5.72
CA VAL A 122 -10.06 0.72 -4.37
C VAL A 122 -8.73 -0.03 -4.38
N ALA A 123 -8.00 0.03 -3.27
CA ALA A 123 -6.94 -0.91 -2.95
C ALA A 123 -7.14 -1.49 -1.54
N LEU A 124 -6.99 -2.81 -1.39
CA LEU A 124 -7.04 -3.52 -0.13
C LEU A 124 -5.67 -4.16 0.15
N ILE A 125 -5.13 -3.91 1.34
CA ILE A 125 -3.77 -4.30 1.73
C ILE A 125 -3.84 -5.12 3.02
N PRO A 126 -3.47 -6.41 2.99
CA PRO A 126 -3.48 -7.25 4.19
C PRO A 126 -2.33 -6.87 5.13
N LEU A 127 -2.59 -6.80 6.44
CA LEU A 127 -1.56 -6.56 7.46
C LEU A 127 -1.17 -7.89 8.12
N ARG A 128 0.08 -8.31 7.90
CA ARG A 128 0.63 -9.58 8.38
C ARG A 128 1.93 -9.33 9.12
N ARG A 129 2.18 -10.04 10.23
CA ARG A 129 3.44 -9.93 10.99
C ARG A 129 4.62 -10.44 10.19
N ALA A 130 4.42 -11.51 9.45
CA ALA A 130 5.38 -12.10 8.55
C ALA A 130 4.68 -12.57 7.28
N GLU A 131 5.44 -12.72 6.21
CA GLU A 131 4.91 -13.30 4.98
C GLU A 131 4.35 -14.71 5.25
N GLY A 132 3.13 -14.97 4.80
CA GLY A 132 2.41 -16.23 5.05
C GLY A 132 1.77 -16.36 6.44
N SER A 133 1.99 -15.45 7.39
CA SER A 133 1.26 -15.45 8.67
C SER A 133 -0.20 -15.07 8.47
N GLU A 134 -1.07 -15.42 9.41
CA GLU A 134 -2.42 -14.85 9.43
C GLU A 134 -2.36 -13.32 9.49
N ALA A 135 -3.38 -12.70 8.87
CA ALA A 135 -3.49 -11.26 8.88
C ALA A 135 -4.19 -10.83 10.16
N PHE A 136 -3.66 -9.80 10.79
CA PHE A 136 -4.24 -9.16 11.97
C PHE A 136 -4.91 -7.83 11.63
N GLY A 137 -4.97 -7.48 10.34
CA GLY A 137 -5.57 -6.23 9.92
C GLY A 137 -5.69 -6.06 8.41
N LEU A 138 -6.29 -4.93 8.04
CA LEU A 138 -6.55 -4.49 6.69
C LEU A 138 -6.34 -2.98 6.59
N ILE A 139 -5.67 -2.55 5.53
CA ILE A 139 -5.77 -1.17 5.04
C ILE A 139 -6.65 -1.17 3.81
N ALA A 140 -7.71 -0.37 3.84
CA ALA A 140 -8.49 -0.03 2.67
C ALA A 140 -8.12 1.38 2.21
N LEU A 141 -7.97 1.56 0.90
CA LEU A 141 -7.75 2.86 0.25
C LEU A 141 -8.77 3.04 -0.86
N GLY A 142 -9.29 4.26 -1.01
CA GLY A 142 -10.33 4.59 -1.99
C GLY A 142 -10.05 5.90 -2.70
N SER A 143 -10.52 5.99 -3.95
CA SER A 143 -10.40 7.17 -4.78
C SER A 143 -11.62 7.32 -5.69
N SER A 144 -12.04 8.55 -5.94
CA SER A 144 -13.08 8.86 -6.95
C SER A 144 -12.54 8.80 -8.38
N ASP A 145 -11.22 8.79 -8.55
CA ASP A 145 -10.56 8.56 -9.83
C ASP A 145 -10.43 7.04 -10.09
N PRO A 146 -11.07 6.50 -11.15
CA PRO A 146 -11.00 5.08 -11.48
C PRO A 146 -9.59 4.60 -11.88
N ALA A 147 -8.72 5.48 -12.37
CA ALA A 147 -7.36 5.14 -12.81
C ALA A 147 -6.34 5.16 -11.65
N ARG A 148 -6.73 5.66 -10.47
CA ARG A 148 -5.82 5.85 -9.33
C ARG A 148 -5.18 4.55 -8.84
N PHE A 149 -5.92 3.46 -8.89
CA PHE A 149 -5.51 2.13 -8.42
C PHE A 149 -5.52 1.08 -9.55
N GLU A 150 -5.18 1.48 -10.77
CA GLU A 150 -5.05 0.57 -11.92
C GLU A 150 -3.70 -0.17 -11.90
N ALA A 151 -3.70 -1.46 -12.28
CA ALA A 151 -2.59 -2.37 -12.03
C ALA A 151 -1.48 -2.33 -13.10
N SER A 152 -0.26 -2.02 -12.66
CA SER A 152 0.99 -2.70 -13.08
C SER A 152 2.19 -2.32 -12.20
N LEU A 153 2.22 -1.09 -11.66
CA LEU A 153 3.27 -0.57 -10.77
C LEU A 153 2.78 -0.24 -9.34
N GLY A 154 1.47 -0.18 -9.11
CA GLY A 154 0.89 0.20 -7.81
C GLY A 154 1.04 -0.85 -6.71
N THR A 155 1.00 -2.15 -7.03
CA THR A 155 0.97 -3.23 -6.04
C THR A 155 2.26 -3.35 -5.23
N ALA A 156 3.43 -3.05 -5.82
CA ALA A 156 4.70 -3.07 -5.09
C ALA A 156 4.78 -1.99 -4.01
N VAL A 157 4.24 -0.80 -4.28
CA VAL A 157 4.16 0.27 -3.28
C VAL A 157 3.12 -0.08 -2.22
N LEU A 158 1.96 -0.62 -2.62
CA LEU A 158 0.93 -1.08 -1.68
C LEU A 158 1.46 -2.19 -0.75
N ALA A 159 2.29 -3.10 -1.26
CA ALA A 159 2.93 -4.14 -0.45
C ALA A 159 3.85 -3.52 0.60
N ARG A 160 4.71 -2.57 0.21
CA ARG A 160 5.56 -1.82 1.14
C ARG A 160 4.76 -1.03 2.18
N ILE A 161 3.62 -0.46 1.78
CA ILE A 161 2.69 0.19 2.71
C ILE A 161 2.21 -0.82 3.75
N GLY A 162 1.79 -2.01 3.30
CA GLY A 162 1.37 -3.10 4.17
C GLY A 162 2.45 -3.55 5.14
N GLU A 163 3.68 -3.78 4.66
CA GLU A 163 4.83 -4.17 5.49
C GLU A 163 5.13 -3.14 6.58
N LEU A 164 5.20 -1.86 6.21
CA LEU A 164 5.51 -0.77 7.13
C LEU A 164 4.41 -0.57 8.18
N ALA A 165 3.14 -0.56 7.75
CA ALA A 165 2.02 -0.48 8.70
C ALA A 165 1.96 -1.70 9.59
N ALA A 166 2.18 -2.91 9.05
CA ALA A 166 2.15 -4.11 9.84
C ALA A 166 3.24 -4.10 10.92
N ALA A 167 4.46 -3.64 10.58
CA ALA A 167 5.52 -3.49 11.57
C ALA A 167 5.18 -2.46 12.66
N ALA A 168 4.53 -1.35 12.29
CA ALA A 168 4.14 -0.31 13.24
C ALA A 168 2.95 -0.70 14.14
N LEU A 169 2.01 -1.49 13.59
CA LEU A 169 0.72 -1.80 14.22
C LEU A 169 0.64 -3.22 14.79
N ALA A 170 1.63 -4.08 14.53
CA ALA A 170 1.65 -5.42 15.08
C ALA A 170 1.41 -5.36 16.60
N PRO A 171 0.48 -6.18 17.13
CA PRO A 171 0.29 -6.28 18.58
C PRO A 171 1.64 -6.59 19.23
N GLY A 172 1.89 -6.09 20.44
CA GLY A 172 3.16 -6.40 21.12
C GLY A 172 3.32 -7.91 21.26
N ASP A 173 4.51 -8.44 20.98
CA ASP A 173 4.84 -9.78 21.44
C ASP A 173 4.86 -9.75 22.97
N THR A 174 3.84 -10.33 23.60
CA THR A 174 3.78 -10.55 25.05
C THR A 174 4.86 -11.54 25.54
N GLN A 175 5.93 -11.80 24.77
CA GLN A 175 7.04 -12.69 25.15
C GLN A 175 8.33 -11.94 25.56
N ALA A 176 8.38 -10.61 25.49
CA ALA A 176 9.58 -9.84 25.88
C ALA A 176 9.70 -9.52 27.38
N GLU A 177 8.79 -9.98 28.25
CA GLU A 177 8.87 -9.76 29.71
C GLU A 177 9.59 -10.86 30.50
N HIS A 178 10.04 -11.96 29.87
CA HIS A 178 10.68 -13.09 30.59
C HIS A 178 12.22 -13.12 30.53
N LEU A 179 12.89 -11.99 30.26
CA LEU A 179 14.35 -11.91 30.37
C LEU A 179 14.81 -10.71 31.20
N ALA A 180 14.30 -10.58 32.41
CA ALA A 180 15.00 -9.84 33.45
C ALA A 180 16.10 -10.73 34.03
N PRO A 181 17.39 -10.34 34.03
CA PRO A 181 18.39 -11.07 34.78
C PRO A 181 18.09 -10.91 36.28
N ALA A 182 17.95 -12.03 36.97
CA ALA A 182 17.91 -12.07 38.42
C ALA A 182 19.22 -11.48 38.97
N VAL A 183 19.20 -10.22 39.37
CA VAL A 183 20.21 -9.65 40.25
C VAL A 183 19.86 -10.14 41.65
N GLY A 184 20.55 -11.20 42.07
CA GLY A 184 20.51 -11.70 43.45
C GLY A 184 21.29 -10.78 44.40
N PRO A 185 21.02 -10.87 45.72
CA PRO A 185 21.60 -10.01 46.75
C PRO A 185 23.09 -10.26 47.01
#